data_AF-A0A7C5SFE1-F1
#
_entry.id   AF-A0A7C5SFE1-F1
#
_cell.length_a   1.000
_cell.length_b   1.000
_cell.length_c   1.000
_cell.angle_alpha   90.00
_cell.angle_beta   90.00
_cell.angle_gamma   90.00
#
_symmetry.space_group_name_H-M   'P 1'
#
loop_
_entity.id
_entity.type
_entity.pdbx_description
1 polymer ?
#
loop_
_entity_poly.entity_id
_entity_poly.type
_entity_poly.pdbx_seq_one_letter_code
_entity_poly.pdbx_strand_id
1 'polypeptide(L)'
;MADDLLEAQSGLAEAVDQEQWREILRARVVTSEDLLSAGRFDQVVGGCEHRHSPGARGDGARHYRGSRCRRQNAAAGRDGERSMHSSAVSRRVLALLAVLAGLTGVALWKTSAPVSKLVVVSIAPEGIMGTDCRISVVVPPAGQEAGRESLAAAEAELRRVEALMSTWIDDSEISRLNRLAAGKRLEVSPATAEVLAAAHRLNLETGGGFDVTCRPLIELWRRAGRDDRMPPSEAIERALMLVGWKGLRLDGRWVEKVRQGARVDLGG
;
A
#
# COMPACT_ATOMS: atom_id res chain seq x y z
N MET A 1 -20.07 32.60 -27.29
CA MET A 1 -20.19 32.94 -25.85
C MET A 1 -20.38 31.75 -24.92
N ALA A 2 -21.13 30.70 -25.29
CA ALA A 2 -21.12 29.43 -24.53
C ALA A 2 -19.97 28.50 -24.96
N ASP A 3 -19.59 28.53 -26.24
CA ASP A 3 -18.46 27.72 -26.76
C ASP A 3 -17.08 28.25 -26.32
N ASP A 4 -16.91 29.58 -26.18
CA ASP A 4 -15.64 30.18 -25.74
C ASP A 4 -15.25 29.81 -24.29
N LEU A 5 -16.23 29.40 -23.46
CA LEU A 5 -15.99 28.99 -22.08
C LEU A 5 -15.56 27.51 -21.97
N LEU A 6 -15.91 26.68 -22.97
CA LEU A 6 -15.47 25.29 -23.05
C LEU A 6 -14.01 25.20 -23.52
N GLU A 7 -13.61 26.06 -24.45
CA GLU A 7 -12.21 26.14 -24.95
C GLU A 7 -11.24 26.71 -23.88
N ALA A 8 -11.70 27.63 -23.03
CA ALA A 8 -10.93 28.11 -21.88
C ALA A 8 -10.80 27.06 -20.76
N GLN A 9 -11.74 26.11 -20.67
CA GLN A 9 -11.74 25.03 -19.67
C GLN A 9 -10.86 23.84 -20.06
N SER A 10 -10.65 23.58 -21.35
CA SER A 10 -9.73 22.53 -21.80
C SER A 10 -8.25 22.90 -21.56
N GLY A 11 -7.89 24.18 -21.60
CA GLY A 11 -6.52 24.64 -21.36
C GLY A 11 -6.05 24.54 -19.90
N LEU A 12 -6.98 24.51 -18.94
CA LEU A 12 -6.65 24.33 -17.52
C LEU A 12 -6.40 22.87 -17.13
N ALA A 13 -6.84 21.91 -17.96
CA ALA A 13 -6.61 20.49 -17.76
C ALA A 13 -5.20 20.03 -18.17
N GLU A 14 -4.47 20.86 -18.93
CA GLU A 14 -3.19 20.48 -19.57
C GLU A 14 -1.94 20.99 -18.85
N ALA A 15 -2.09 21.74 -17.75
CA ALA A 15 -0.97 22.32 -17.00
C ALA A 15 -0.59 21.57 -15.71
N VAL A 16 -1.14 20.37 -15.48
CA VAL A 16 -0.69 19.52 -14.37
C VAL A 16 0.50 18.71 -14.84
N ASP A 17 1.67 19.07 -14.34
CA ASP A 17 2.93 18.36 -14.52
C ASP A 17 2.79 16.90 -14.05
N GLN A 18 2.44 16.02 -14.99
CA GLN A 18 2.34 14.57 -14.81
C GLN A 18 3.72 13.94 -14.50
N GLU A 19 4.82 14.68 -14.71
CA GLU A 19 6.18 14.20 -14.47
C GLU A 19 6.50 14.16 -12.96
N GLN A 20 6.01 15.15 -12.20
CA GLN A 20 6.24 15.25 -10.75
C GLN A 20 5.55 14.13 -9.96
N TRP A 21 4.37 13.70 -10.42
CA TRP A 21 3.67 12.53 -9.86
C TRP A 21 4.31 11.20 -10.25
N ARG A 22 4.94 11.11 -11.43
CA ARG A 22 5.63 9.89 -11.88
C ARG A 22 6.91 9.62 -11.09
N GLU A 23 7.60 10.63 -10.57
CA GLU A 23 8.76 10.41 -9.71
C GLU A 23 8.39 9.87 -8.32
N ILE A 24 7.29 10.34 -7.73
CA ILE A 24 6.80 9.85 -6.44
C ILE A 24 6.24 8.43 -6.56
N LEU A 25 5.60 8.09 -7.69
CA LEU A 25 5.00 6.77 -7.94
C LEU A 25 5.97 5.70 -8.47
N ARG A 26 7.25 6.02 -8.71
CA ARG A 26 8.28 5.01 -9.03
C ARG A 26 8.62 4.11 -7.83
N ALA A 27 8.27 4.49 -6.61
CA ALA A 27 8.19 3.56 -5.50
C ALA A 27 6.94 2.68 -5.71
N ARG A 28 7.14 1.45 -6.19
CA ARG A 28 6.08 0.47 -6.40
C ARG A 28 5.31 0.26 -5.09
N VAL A 29 4.17 0.94 -4.94
CA VAL A 29 3.21 0.71 -3.87
C VAL A 29 2.63 -0.68 -4.10
N VAL A 30 3.15 -1.66 -3.38
CA VAL A 30 2.60 -3.01 -3.37
C VAL A 30 1.41 -2.97 -2.42
N THR A 31 0.21 -3.11 -2.97
CA THR A 31 -1.03 -3.16 -2.19
C THR A 31 -1.15 -4.51 -1.48
N SER A 32 -2.01 -4.61 -0.46
CA SER A 32 -2.28 -5.89 0.21
C SER A 32 -2.81 -6.96 -0.76
N GLU A 33 -3.52 -6.56 -1.82
CA GLU A 33 -4.00 -7.46 -2.88
C GLU A 33 -2.85 -8.02 -3.73
N ASP A 34 -1.84 -7.19 -4.02
CA ASP A 34 -0.63 -7.62 -4.75
C ASP A 34 0.18 -8.67 -3.96
N LEU A 35 0.20 -8.58 -2.62
CA LEU A 35 0.87 -9.56 -1.76
C LEU A 35 0.12 -10.89 -1.66
N LEU A 36 -1.22 -10.86 -1.71
CA LEU A 36 -2.06 -12.06 -1.67
C LEU A 36 -1.96 -12.87 -2.98
N SER A 37 -1.88 -12.19 -4.13
CA SER A 37 -1.71 -12.84 -5.44
C SER A 37 -0.39 -13.59 -5.59
N ALA A 38 0.63 -13.19 -4.81
CA ALA A 38 1.99 -13.71 -4.93
C ALA A 38 2.28 -14.96 -4.07
N GLY A 39 1.31 -15.50 -3.34
CA GLY A 39 1.48 -16.75 -2.55
C GLY A 39 2.59 -16.69 -1.49
N ARG A 40 2.94 -15.48 -1.00
CA ARG A 40 4.10 -15.23 -0.12
C ARG A 40 3.75 -15.03 1.36
N PHE A 41 2.54 -15.38 1.79
CA PHE A 41 2.07 -15.10 3.16
C PHE A 41 2.70 -16.03 4.22
N ASP A 42 3.09 -17.24 3.86
CA ASP A 42 3.53 -18.27 4.83
C ASP A 42 4.97 -18.16 5.34
N GLN A 43 5.76 -17.17 4.89
CA GLN A 43 7.14 -16.98 5.37
C GLN A 43 7.37 -15.72 6.23
N VAL A 44 6.33 -14.91 6.48
CA VAL A 44 6.48 -13.60 7.15
C VAL A 44 5.81 -13.54 8.53
N VAL A 45 4.95 -14.50 8.89
CA VAL A 45 4.33 -14.54 10.21
C VAL A 45 5.05 -15.56 11.09
N GLY A 46 5.95 -15.08 11.94
CA GLY A 46 6.48 -15.88 13.06
C GLY A 46 5.33 -16.33 13.96
N GLY A 47 5.24 -17.64 14.19
CA GLY A 47 4.14 -18.29 14.87
C GLY A 47 3.91 -17.81 16.31
N CYS A 48 2.65 -17.49 16.61
CA CYS A 48 2.12 -17.59 17.96
C CYS A 48 1.84 -19.07 18.27
N GLU A 49 2.72 -19.72 19.03
CA GLU A 49 2.51 -21.09 19.50
C GLU A 49 1.36 -21.15 20.53
N HIS A 50 0.27 -21.80 20.15
CA HIS A 50 -0.67 -22.37 21.12
C HIS A 50 -0.08 -23.65 21.71
N ARG A 51 0.11 -23.59 23.03
CA ARG A 51 0.70 -24.64 23.87
C ARG A 51 -0.33 -25.77 24.09
N HIS A 52 -0.07 -26.97 23.58
CA HIS A 52 -0.73 -28.20 24.03
C HIS A 52 0.30 -29.31 24.30
N SER A 53 0.25 -29.85 25.52
CA SER A 53 1.12 -30.92 26.03
C SER A 53 0.81 -32.29 25.39
N PRO A 54 1.81 -33.19 25.22
CA PRO A 54 1.57 -34.53 24.69
C PRO A 54 1.25 -35.55 25.80
N GLY A 55 0.18 -36.32 25.59
CA GLY A 55 -0.17 -37.54 26.30
C GLY A 55 0.18 -38.79 25.48
N ALA A 56 0.46 -39.89 26.18
CA ALA A 56 1.14 -41.08 25.67
C ALA A 56 0.22 -42.22 25.19
N ARG A 57 0.88 -43.18 24.49
CA ARG A 57 0.59 -44.62 24.24
C ARG A 57 -0.10 -45.03 22.93
N GLY A 58 0.44 -46.08 22.32
CA GLY A 58 -0.25 -46.94 21.35
C GLY A 58 0.68 -47.83 20.51
N ASP A 59 0.80 -49.10 20.90
CA ASP A 59 1.53 -50.22 20.27
C ASP A 59 1.16 -50.56 18.81
N GLY A 60 2.03 -51.28 18.10
CA GLY A 60 1.65 -52.00 16.88
C GLY A 60 2.79 -52.64 16.07
N ALA A 61 3.20 -53.84 16.46
CA ALA A 61 4.20 -54.67 15.78
C ALA A 61 3.74 -55.31 14.45
N ARG A 62 4.69 -55.63 13.54
CA ARG A 62 4.82 -56.86 12.71
C ARG A 62 6.01 -56.73 11.74
N HIS A 63 7.16 -57.37 11.98
CA HIS A 63 7.58 -58.73 11.55
C HIS A 63 7.48 -59.02 10.04
N TYR A 64 8.63 -59.10 9.35
CA TYR A 64 8.86 -60.05 8.26
C TYR A 64 10.34 -60.50 8.21
N ARG A 65 10.53 -61.82 8.20
CA ARG A 65 11.80 -62.56 8.14
C ARG A 65 12.11 -62.99 6.70
N GLY A 66 13.39 -63.23 6.45
CA GLY A 66 13.89 -64.18 5.44
C GLY A 66 14.80 -63.51 4.41
N SER A 67 15.94 -64.06 4.00
CA SER A 67 16.61 -65.31 4.33
C SER A 67 18.06 -65.18 3.87
N ARG A 68 19.01 -65.73 4.63
CA ARG A 68 20.38 -65.96 4.17
C ARG A 68 20.36 -67.01 3.06
N CYS A 69 21.16 -66.81 2.01
CA CYS A 69 21.69 -67.93 1.24
C CYS A 69 23.20 -67.73 1.08
N ARG A 70 23.95 -68.74 1.50
CA ARG A 70 25.41 -68.82 1.52
C ARG A 70 25.78 -69.94 0.55
N ARG A 71 26.58 -69.65 -0.49
CA ARG A 71 27.40 -70.61 -1.27
C ARG A 71 28.64 -69.84 -1.72
N GLN A 72 29.79 -70.05 -1.07
CA GLN A 72 30.82 -71.06 -1.36
C GLN A 72 31.56 -70.85 -2.69
N ASN A 73 32.87 -70.71 -2.53
CA ASN A 73 33.91 -70.42 -3.52
C ASN A 73 34.13 -71.56 -4.52
N ALA A 74 34.62 -71.22 -5.71
CA ALA A 74 35.56 -72.04 -6.46
C ALA A 74 36.46 -71.14 -7.31
N ALA A 75 37.78 -71.35 -7.21
CA ALA A 75 38.82 -70.67 -7.95
C ALA A 75 39.06 -71.32 -9.32
N ALA A 76 39.53 -70.55 -10.32
CA ALA A 76 40.61 -70.93 -11.24
C ALA A 76 40.81 -69.90 -12.37
N GLY A 77 41.99 -69.26 -12.39
CA GLY A 77 42.93 -69.36 -13.52
C GLY A 77 42.84 -68.44 -14.76
N ARG A 78 43.96 -67.72 -14.95
CA ARG A 78 44.68 -67.34 -16.20
C ARG A 78 44.39 -66.01 -16.89
N ASP A 79 45.40 -65.13 -16.78
CA ASP A 79 46.21 -64.50 -17.83
C ASP A 79 45.53 -63.96 -19.10
N GLY A 80 45.79 -62.67 -19.37
CA GLY A 80 45.56 -62.07 -20.69
C GLY A 80 45.64 -60.55 -20.66
N GLU A 81 46.84 -60.02 -20.85
CA GLU A 81 47.12 -58.59 -21.07
C GLU A 81 46.26 -57.98 -22.20
N ARG A 82 45.83 -56.72 -21.99
CA ARG A 82 45.87 -55.71 -23.06
C ARG A 82 45.88 -54.30 -22.49
N SER A 83 46.84 -53.53 -22.98
CA SER A 83 47.29 -52.22 -22.53
C SER A 83 46.65 -51.08 -23.33
N MET A 84 46.80 -49.86 -22.79
CA MET A 84 46.77 -48.53 -23.41
C MET A 84 45.37 -47.89 -23.61
N HIS A 85 45.09 -46.63 -23.26
CA HIS A 85 45.95 -45.46 -23.01
C HIS A 85 45.39 -44.60 -21.85
N SER A 86 46.20 -44.37 -20.81
CA SER A 86 46.00 -43.29 -19.84
C SER A 86 46.90 -42.13 -20.27
N SER A 87 46.32 -41.02 -20.74
CA SER A 87 47.08 -39.78 -20.93
C SER A 87 47.52 -39.29 -19.56
N ALA A 88 48.80 -39.46 -19.25
CA ALA A 88 49.39 -38.99 -18.01
C ALA A 88 49.41 -37.46 -18.00
N VAL A 89 48.34 -36.85 -17.50
CA VAL A 89 48.32 -35.42 -17.19
C VAL A 89 49.38 -35.17 -16.11
N SER A 90 50.39 -34.36 -16.45
CA SER A 90 51.50 -34.06 -15.55
C SER A 90 50.99 -33.51 -14.21
N ARG A 91 51.60 -33.94 -13.10
CA ARG A 91 51.29 -33.44 -11.75
C ARG A 91 51.34 -31.90 -11.66
N ARG A 92 52.15 -31.26 -12.50
CA ARG A 92 52.23 -29.79 -12.61
C ARG A 92 50.98 -29.17 -13.25
N VAL A 93 50.38 -29.84 -14.24
CA VAL A 93 49.14 -29.39 -14.90
C VAL A 93 47.95 -29.56 -13.96
N LEU A 94 47.87 -30.69 -13.24
CA LEU A 94 46.87 -30.90 -12.19
C LEU A 94 46.97 -29.85 -11.07
N ALA A 95 48.19 -29.52 -10.63
CA ALA A 95 48.40 -28.48 -9.61
C ALA A 95 47.97 -27.08 -10.10
N LEU A 96 48.29 -26.72 -11.35
CA LEU A 96 47.87 -25.43 -11.93
C LEU A 96 46.35 -25.33 -12.10
N LEU A 97 45.69 -26.39 -12.54
CA LEU A 97 44.23 -26.44 -12.65
C LEU A 97 43.54 -26.34 -11.28
N ALA A 98 44.10 -26.94 -10.24
CA ALA A 98 43.58 -26.82 -8.88
C ALA A 98 43.72 -25.38 -8.32
N VAL A 99 44.84 -24.71 -8.60
CA VAL A 99 45.02 -23.30 -8.23
C VAL A 99 44.06 -22.39 -9.00
N LEU A 100 43.90 -22.62 -10.31
CA LEU A 100 42.98 -21.83 -11.14
C LEU A 100 41.53 -22.03 -10.68
N ALA A 101 41.12 -23.28 -10.41
CA ALA A 101 39.81 -23.60 -9.85
C ALA A 101 39.58 -22.98 -8.47
N GLY A 102 40.62 -22.95 -7.62
CA GLY A 102 40.59 -22.29 -6.31
C GLY A 102 40.42 -20.77 -6.43
N LEU A 103 41.16 -20.12 -7.35
CA LEU A 103 41.05 -18.68 -7.59
C LEU A 103 39.69 -18.30 -8.19
N THR A 104 39.17 -19.09 -9.15
CA THR A 104 37.82 -18.88 -9.67
C THR A 104 36.74 -19.13 -8.62
N GLY A 105 36.94 -20.10 -7.73
CA GLY A 105 36.03 -20.39 -6.62
C GLY A 105 35.96 -19.24 -5.61
N VAL A 106 37.09 -18.61 -5.28
CA VAL A 106 37.14 -17.42 -4.41
C VAL A 106 36.51 -16.19 -5.08
N ALA A 107 36.71 -16.01 -6.39
CA ALA A 107 36.07 -14.94 -7.15
C ALA A 107 34.54 -15.10 -7.18
N LEU A 108 34.06 -16.33 -7.43
CA LEU A 108 32.63 -16.67 -7.42
C LEU A 108 32.01 -16.55 -6.02
N TRP A 109 32.74 -16.90 -4.96
CA TRP A 109 32.28 -16.68 -3.59
C TRP A 109 32.12 -15.19 -3.28
N LYS A 110 33.06 -14.34 -3.70
CA LYS A 110 32.94 -12.88 -3.51
C LYS A 110 31.77 -12.25 -4.28
N THR A 111 31.32 -12.85 -5.38
CA THR A 111 30.17 -12.34 -6.17
C THR A 111 28.81 -12.82 -5.70
N SER A 112 28.75 -13.82 -4.81
CA SER A 112 27.50 -14.23 -4.16
C SER A 112 27.13 -13.23 -3.08
N ALA A 113 26.66 -12.05 -3.46
CA ALA A 113 26.02 -11.15 -2.52
C ALA A 113 24.82 -11.87 -1.92
N PRO A 114 24.72 -12.01 -0.59
CA PRO A 114 23.55 -12.62 0.04
C PRO A 114 22.33 -11.80 -0.35
N VAL A 115 21.27 -12.47 -0.83
CA VAL A 115 19.96 -11.84 -0.98
C VAL A 115 19.59 -11.30 0.40
N SER A 116 19.67 -9.99 0.58
CA SER A 116 19.42 -9.37 1.87
C SER A 116 17.97 -9.63 2.27
N LYS A 117 17.77 -10.34 3.38
CA LYS A 117 16.44 -10.60 3.94
C LYS A 117 15.72 -9.26 4.15
N LEU A 118 14.63 -9.04 3.44
CA LEU A 118 13.82 -7.83 3.60
C LEU A 118 13.19 -7.81 5.00
N VAL A 119 13.07 -6.60 5.55
CA VAL A 119 12.45 -6.32 6.85
C VAL A 119 11.28 -5.40 6.62
N VAL A 120 10.18 -5.66 7.32
CA VAL A 120 9.02 -4.76 7.37
C VAL A 120 9.19 -3.84 8.57
N VAL A 121 9.15 -2.55 8.33
CA VAL A 121 9.06 -1.52 9.37
C VAL A 121 7.67 -0.92 9.29
N SER A 122 6.98 -0.79 10.41
CA SER A 122 5.60 -0.29 10.45
C SER A 122 5.42 0.73 11.57
N ILE A 123 4.54 1.69 11.33
CA ILE A 123 3.99 2.57 12.36
C ILE A 123 2.46 2.44 12.36
N ALA A 124 1.84 2.75 13.50
CA ALA A 124 0.40 2.84 13.63
C ALA A 124 0.02 4.17 14.30
N PRO A 125 -0.05 5.27 13.54
CA PRO A 125 -0.45 6.56 14.09
C PRO A 125 -1.87 6.49 14.63
N GLU A 126 -2.06 6.95 15.86
CA GLU A 126 -3.37 6.99 16.50
C GLU A 126 -4.11 8.29 16.15
N GLY A 127 -5.43 8.15 15.94
CA GLY A 127 -6.37 9.27 15.90
C GLY A 127 -6.29 10.17 14.67
N ILE A 128 -5.68 9.72 13.57
CA ILE A 128 -5.63 10.49 12.32
C ILE A 128 -6.97 10.36 11.59
N MET A 129 -7.60 11.49 11.26
CA MET A 129 -8.91 11.57 10.58
C MET A 129 -10.02 10.79 11.30
N GLY A 130 -9.88 10.59 12.62
CA GLY A 130 -10.84 9.82 13.43
C GLY A 130 -10.83 8.30 13.17
N THR A 131 -9.75 7.76 12.59
CA THR A 131 -9.58 6.32 12.35
C THR A 131 -8.19 5.84 12.75
N ASP A 132 -8.02 4.52 12.80
CA ASP A 132 -6.74 3.88 13.05
C ASP A 132 -6.04 3.61 11.71
N CYS A 133 -4.79 4.07 11.58
CA CYS A 133 -3.99 3.88 10.37
C CYS A 133 -2.79 2.98 10.67
N ARG A 134 -2.42 2.09 9.74
CA ARG A 134 -1.15 1.36 9.77
C ARG A 134 -0.42 1.55 8.45
N ILE A 135 0.80 2.08 8.54
CA ILE A 135 1.68 2.30 7.39
C ILE A 135 2.89 1.39 7.56
N SER A 136 3.25 0.67 6.50
CA SER A 136 4.36 -0.27 6.50
C SER A 136 5.24 -0.07 5.28
N VAL A 137 6.55 -0.15 5.46
CA VAL A 137 7.54 -0.11 4.39
C VAL A 137 8.41 -1.35 4.44
N VAL A 138 8.76 -1.87 3.27
CA VAL A 138 9.61 -3.06 3.13
C VAL A 138 10.98 -2.59 2.67
N VAL A 139 12.00 -2.79 3.50
CA VAL A 139 13.37 -2.30 3.25
C VAL A 139 14.40 -3.40 3.51
N PRO A 140 15.58 -3.34 2.87
CA PRO A 140 16.73 -4.14 3.30
C PRO A 140 17.12 -3.79 4.74
N PRO A 141 17.82 -4.68 5.48
CA PRO A 141 18.18 -4.43 6.88
C PRO A 141 19.02 -3.16 7.07
N ALA A 142 19.87 -2.82 6.10
CA ALA A 142 20.67 -1.59 6.10
C ALA A 142 19.84 -0.31 5.90
N GLY A 143 18.61 -0.42 5.40
CA GLY A 143 17.72 0.71 5.09
C GLY A 143 16.61 0.94 6.13
N GLN A 144 16.67 0.30 7.30
CA GLN A 144 15.63 0.44 8.32
C GLN A 144 15.45 1.89 8.78
N GLU A 145 16.55 2.65 8.93
CA GLU A 145 16.47 4.04 9.37
C GLU A 145 15.80 4.93 8.33
N ALA A 146 16.21 4.84 7.07
CA ALA A 146 15.54 5.52 5.96
C ALA A 146 14.05 5.12 5.84
N GLY A 147 13.73 3.86 6.14
CA GLY A 147 12.35 3.39 6.24
C GLY A 147 11.56 4.10 7.35
N ARG A 148 12.14 4.28 8.54
CA ARG A 148 11.51 5.02 9.65
C ARG A 148 11.32 6.49 9.31
N GLU A 149 12.30 7.13 8.69
CA GLU A 149 12.19 8.53 8.24
C GLU A 149 11.05 8.68 7.21
N SER A 150 10.93 7.75 6.27
CA SER A 150 9.85 7.75 5.28
C SER A 150 8.47 7.58 5.95
N LEU A 151 8.37 6.71 6.96
CA LEU A 151 7.14 6.51 7.71
C LEU A 151 6.77 7.77 8.53
N ALA A 152 7.74 8.43 9.15
CA ALA A 152 7.51 9.69 9.85
C ALA A 152 7.05 10.81 8.91
N ALA A 153 7.62 10.89 7.70
CA ALA A 153 7.18 11.82 6.67
C ALA A 153 5.74 11.52 6.19
N ALA A 154 5.39 10.23 6.01
CA ALA A 154 4.04 9.83 5.65
C ALA A 154 3.01 10.18 6.74
N GLU A 155 3.34 9.96 8.02
CA GLU A 155 2.48 10.38 9.13
C GLU A 155 2.30 11.90 9.16
N ALA A 156 3.39 12.66 9.01
CA ALA A 156 3.32 14.12 8.98
C ALA A 156 2.42 14.64 7.86
N GLU A 157 2.46 14.00 6.69
CA GLU A 157 1.61 14.34 5.56
C GLU A 157 0.13 14.03 5.82
N LEU A 158 -0.18 12.88 6.43
CA LEU A 158 -1.55 12.56 6.84
C LEU A 158 -2.11 13.59 7.83
N ARG A 159 -1.30 14.02 8.81
CA ARG A 159 -1.68 15.06 9.77
C ARG A 159 -1.85 16.42 9.09
N ARG A 160 -1.02 16.74 8.09
CA ARG A 160 -1.16 17.95 7.29
C ARG A 160 -2.48 17.97 6.53
N VAL A 161 -2.84 16.86 5.87
CA VAL A 161 -4.11 16.72 5.16
C VAL A 161 -5.29 16.86 6.12
N GLU A 162 -5.24 16.20 7.28
CA GLU A 162 -6.27 16.32 8.31
C GLU A 162 -6.44 17.77 8.77
N ALA A 163 -5.35 18.49 9.05
CA ALA A 163 -5.39 19.88 9.49
C ALA A 163 -6.05 20.80 8.43
N LEU A 164 -5.90 20.50 7.14
CA LEU A 164 -6.50 21.28 6.06
C LEU A 164 -7.96 20.91 5.79
N MET A 165 -8.29 19.61 5.82
CA MET A 165 -9.51 19.09 5.22
C MET A 165 -10.54 18.55 6.22
N SER A 166 -10.18 18.45 7.51
CA SER A 166 -11.08 17.92 8.53
C SER A 166 -12.29 18.81 8.77
N THR A 167 -13.48 18.20 8.81
CA THR A 167 -14.73 18.85 9.21
C THR A 167 -14.88 19.08 10.71
N TRP A 168 -13.94 18.56 11.50
CA TRP A 168 -13.93 18.52 12.97
C TRP A 168 -12.89 19.47 13.58
N ILE A 169 -11.84 19.80 12.84
CA ILE A 169 -10.84 20.79 13.26
C ILE A 169 -11.36 22.17 12.89
N ASP A 170 -11.50 23.05 13.89
CA ASP A 170 -12.15 24.34 13.71
C ASP A 170 -11.42 25.25 12.71
N ASP A 171 -10.09 25.24 12.70
CA ASP A 171 -9.28 26.10 11.84
C ASP A 171 -8.95 25.52 10.46
N SER A 172 -9.48 24.33 10.14
CA SER A 172 -9.30 23.73 8.82
C SER A 172 -9.92 24.59 7.71
N GLU A 173 -9.42 24.44 6.48
CA GLU A 173 -9.94 25.18 5.32
C GLU A 173 -11.39 24.82 5.05
N ILE A 174 -11.77 23.55 5.23
CA ILE A 174 -13.15 23.08 5.07
C ILE A 174 -14.07 23.62 6.16
N SER A 175 -13.63 23.65 7.43
CA SER A 175 -14.41 24.24 8.52
C SER A 175 -14.60 25.76 8.32
N ARG A 176 -13.55 26.47 7.88
CA ARG A 176 -13.62 27.89 7.54
C ARG A 176 -14.56 28.15 6.36
N LEU A 177 -14.46 27.36 5.29
CA LEU A 177 -15.40 27.41 4.15
C LEU A 177 -16.84 27.18 4.61
N ASN A 178 -17.08 26.21 5.51
CA ASN A 178 -18.40 25.91 6.05
C ASN A 178 -19.00 27.03 6.89
N ARG A 179 -18.17 27.86 7.53
CA ARG A 179 -18.61 29.05 8.28
C ARG A 179 -18.75 30.31 7.44
N LEU A 180 -18.24 30.35 6.21
CA LEU A 180 -18.40 31.52 5.34
C LEU A 180 -19.89 31.88 5.16
N ALA A 181 -20.16 33.18 5.06
CA ALA A 181 -21.45 33.69 4.61
C ALA A 181 -21.54 33.64 3.07
N ALA A 182 -22.76 33.63 2.53
CA ALA A 182 -22.99 33.74 1.10
C ALA A 182 -22.35 35.02 0.51
N GLY A 183 -21.84 34.91 -0.71
CA GLY A 183 -21.10 35.97 -1.42
C GLY A 183 -19.67 36.20 -0.91
N LYS A 184 -19.19 35.39 0.03
CA LYS A 184 -17.79 35.43 0.49
C LYS A 184 -16.99 34.30 -0.13
N ARG A 185 -15.70 34.58 -0.35
CA ARG A 185 -14.73 33.61 -0.85
C ARG A 185 -13.59 33.39 0.14
N LEU A 186 -13.02 32.20 0.09
CA LEU A 186 -11.83 31.79 0.83
C LEU A 186 -10.80 31.30 -0.18
N GLU A 187 -9.56 31.75 -0.04
CA GLU A 187 -8.44 31.08 -0.70
C GLU A 187 -8.07 29.85 0.11
N VAL A 188 -8.00 28.71 -0.57
CA VAL A 188 -7.60 27.43 0.00
C VAL A 188 -6.25 26.99 -0.56
N SER A 189 -5.60 26.05 0.11
CA SER A 189 -4.35 25.45 -0.35
C SER A 189 -4.54 24.75 -1.72
N PRO A 190 -3.44 24.59 -2.50
CA PRO A 190 -3.49 23.85 -3.76
C PRO A 190 -4.10 22.44 -3.59
N ALA A 191 -3.70 21.71 -2.54
CA ALA A 191 -4.21 20.38 -2.24
C ALA A 191 -5.73 20.37 -2.02
N THR A 192 -6.27 21.33 -1.25
CA THR A 192 -7.73 21.41 -1.03
C THR A 192 -8.46 21.80 -2.31
N ALA A 193 -7.91 22.69 -3.12
CA ALA A 193 -8.48 23.06 -4.41
C ALA A 193 -8.55 21.85 -5.37
N GLU A 194 -7.49 21.04 -5.42
CA GLU A 194 -7.44 19.82 -6.22
C GLU A 194 -8.50 18.79 -5.79
N VAL A 195 -8.64 18.57 -4.47
CA VAL A 195 -9.66 17.65 -3.94
C VAL A 195 -11.08 18.15 -4.24
N LEU A 196 -11.34 19.44 -4.08
CA LEU A 196 -12.64 20.02 -4.42
C LEU A 196 -12.95 19.94 -5.91
N ALA A 197 -11.96 20.18 -6.77
CA ALA A 197 -12.12 20.06 -8.22
C ALA A 197 -12.39 18.59 -8.62
N ALA A 198 -11.68 17.63 -8.04
CA ALA A 198 -11.92 16.21 -8.26
C ALA A 198 -13.32 15.79 -7.77
N ALA A 199 -13.75 16.26 -6.60
CA ALA A 199 -15.09 16.01 -6.08
C ALA A 199 -16.19 16.61 -6.98
N HIS A 200 -15.97 17.80 -7.53
CA HIS A 200 -16.91 18.40 -8.48
C HIS A 200 -17.00 17.59 -9.77
N ARG A 201 -15.86 17.14 -10.31
CA ARG A 201 -15.84 16.28 -11.49
C ARG A 201 -16.60 14.96 -11.23
N LEU A 202 -16.34 14.30 -10.12
CA LEU A 202 -17.05 13.08 -9.72
C LEU A 202 -18.56 13.31 -9.55
N ASN A 203 -18.97 14.45 -9.03
CA ASN A 203 -20.38 14.81 -8.95
C ASN A 203 -21.05 14.87 -10.33
N LEU A 204 -20.38 15.48 -11.30
CA LEU A 204 -20.88 15.55 -12.68
C LEU A 204 -20.94 14.16 -13.33
N GLU A 205 -19.87 13.37 -13.20
CA GLU A 205 -19.76 12.02 -13.78
C GLU A 205 -20.80 11.05 -13.19
N THR A 206 -21.14 11.21 -11.92
CA THR A 206 -22.14 10.37 -11.23
C THR A 206 -23.56 10.92 -11.31
N GLY A 207 -23.79 12.03 -12.01
CA GLY A 207 -25.10 12.68 -12.09
C GLY A 207 -25.64 13.14 -10.72
N GLY A 208 -24.75 13.48 -9.78
CA GLY A 208 -25.09 13.87 -8.42
C GLY A 208 -25.04 12.74 -7.38
N GLY A 209 -24.68 11.51 -7.78
CA GLY A 209 -24.56 10.38 -6.86
C GLY A 209 -23.47 10.57 -5.79
N PHE A 210 -22.37 11.24 -6.15
CA PHE A 210 -21.33 11.69 -5.22
C PHE A 210 -21.40 13.21 -5.06
N ASP A 211 -21.83 13.71 -3.89
CA ASP A 211 -21.94 15.15 -3.63
C ASP A 211 -21.37 15.53 -2.26
N VAL A 212 -20.17 16.09 -2.25
CA VAL A 212 -19.50 16.59 -1.04
C VAL A 212 -20.23 17.76 -0.37
N THR A 213 -21.23 18.37 -1.02
CA THR A 213 -22.06 19.43 -0.40
C THR A 213 -23.21 18.88 0.45
N CYS A 214 -23.27 17.56 0.64
CA CYS A 214 -24.33 16.88 1.39
C CYS A 214 -24.25 17.05 2.91
N ARG A 215 -23.28 17.83 3.43
CA ARG A 215 -23.11 18.07 4.87
C ARG A 215 -24.39 18.47 5.62
N PRO A 216 -25.28 19.34 5.09
CA PRO A 216 -26.54 19.65 5.76
C PRO A 216 -27.42 18.41 6.03
N LEU A 217 -27.42 17.43 5.11
CA LEU A 217 -28.11 16.15 5.31
C LEU A 217 -27.39 15.29 6.33
N ILE A 218 -26.05 15.18 6.26
CA ILE A 218 -25.25 14.43 7.23
C ILE A 218 -25.51 14.95 8.66
N GLU A 219 -25.50 16.27 8.87
CA GLU A 219 -25.77 16.89 10.18
C GLU A 219 -27.19 16.61 10.67
N LEU A 220 -28.19 16.63 9.77
CA LEU A 220 -29.58 16.29 10.09
C LEU A 220 -29.70 14.84 10.56
N TRP A 221 -29.14 13.90 9.80
CA TRP A 221 -29.18 12.48 10.13
C TRP A 221 -28.37 12.12 11.37
N ARG A 222 -27.21 12.75 11.59
CA ARG A 222 -26.45 12.61 12.84
C ARG A 222 -27.25 13.07 14.06
N ARG A 223 -28.05 14.13 13.94
CA ARG A 223 -28.93 14.59 15.02
C ARG A 223 -30.06 13.61 15.26
N ALA A 224 -30.74 13.16 14.21
CA ALA A 224 -31.79 12.15 14.29
C ALA A 224 -31.33 10.85 14.96
N GLY A 225 -30.13 10.36 14.64
CA GLY A 225 -29.54 9.18 15.28
C GLY A 225 -29.25 9.37 16.77
N ARG A 226 -28.87 10.59 17.20
CA ARG A 226 -28.71 10.89 18.64
C ARG A 226 -30.04 10.98 19.38
N ASP A 227 -31.06 11.49 18.70
CA ASP A 227 -32.40 11.69 19.28
C ASP A 227 -33.28 10.43 19.19
N ASP A 228 -32.78 9.36 18.54
CA ASP A 228 -33.50 8.12 18.20
C ASP A 228 -34.86 8.38 17.53
N ARG A 229 -34.88 9.36 16.62
CA ARG A 229 -36.11 9.82 15.95
C ARG A 229 -35.83 10.17 14.49
N MET A 230 -36.72 9.73 13.61
CA MET A 230 -36.66 10.07 12.18
C MET A 230 -36.77 11.59 11.98
N PRO A 231 -35.95 12.22 11.10
CA PRO A 231 -36.17 13.60 10.72
C PRO A 231 -37.55 13.77 10.08
N PRO A 232 -38.30 14.84 10.42
CA PRO A 232 -39.56 15.14 9.72
C PRO A 232 -39.27 15.49 8.26
N SER A 233 -40.20 15.16 7.35
CA SER A 233 -40.04 15.39 5.91
C SER A 233 -39.66 16.83 5.56
N GLU A 234 -40.26 17.81 6.23
CA GLU A 234 -39.94 19.22 6.01
C GLU A 234 -38.48 19.57 6.35
N ALA A 235 -37.88 18.91 7.34
CA ALA A 235 -36.47 19.12 7.69
C ALA A 235 -35.54 18.54 6.62
N ILE A 236 -35.93 17.40 6.04
CA ILE A 236 -35.21 16.76 4.93
C ILE A 236 -35.24 17.68 3.70
N GLU A 237 -36.43 18.19 3.34
CA GLU A 237 -36.61 19.12 2.21
C GLU A 237 -35.78 20.39 2.40
N ARG A 238 -35.79 20.98 3.60
CA ARG A 238 -34.96 22.14 3.93
C ARG A 238 -33.47 21.87 3.78
N ALA A 239 -33.00 20.69 4.20
CA ALA A 239 -31.61 20.30 4.04
C ALA A 239 -31.25 20.08 2.56
N LEU A 240 -32.13 19.43 1.78
CA LEU A 240 -31.93 19.21 0.33
C LEU A 240 -31.78 20.52 -0.45
N MET A 241 -32.52 21.57 -0.09
CA MET A 241 -32.37 22.90 -0.70
C MET A 241 -30.98 23.51 -0.51
N LEU A 242 -30.21 23.05 0.48
CA LEU A 242 -28.84 23.51 0.75
C LEU A 242 -27.78 22.71 0.00
N VAL A 243 -28.10 21.51 -0.49
CA VAL A 243 -27.21 20.60 -1.21
C VAL A 243 -27.13 20.96 -2.70
N GLY A 244 -26.00 20.64 -3.31
CA GLY A 244 -25.69 20.81 -4.72
C GLY A 244 -24.57 21.82 -4.96
N TRP A 245 -23.70 21.51 -5.93
CA TRP A 245 -22.58 22.37 -6.35
C TRP A 245 -22.97 23.77 -6.78
N LYS A 246 -24.23 24.02 -7.17
CA LYS A 246 -24.74 25.39 -7.41
C LYS A 246 -24.64 26.30 -6.18
N GLY A 247 -24.44 25.74 -4.98
CA GLY A 247 -24.19 26.49 -3.76
C GLY A 247 -22.75 26.97 -3.58
N LEU A 248 -21.82 26.53 -4.43
CA LEU A 248 -20.40 26.86 -4.39
C LEU A 248 -19.89 27.29 -5.78
N ARG A 249 -18.80 28.04 -5.82
CA ARG A 249 -18.09 28.36 -7.06
C ARG A 249 -16.59 28.21 -6.85
N LEU A 250 -15.96 27.40 -7.68
CA LEU A 250 -14.53 27.18 -7.69
C LEU A 250 -13.89 28.05 -8.77
N ASP A 251 -12.80 28.73 -8.42
CA ASP A 251 -11.99 29.57 -9.32
C ASP A 251 -10.51 29.44 -8.93
N GLY A 252 -9.84 28.44 -9.50
CA GLY A 252 -8.50 28.03 -9.08
C GLY A 252 -8.48 27.67 -7.59
N ARG A 253 -7.74 28.44 -6.79
CA ARG A 253 -7.65 28.29 -5.32
C ARG A 253 -8.75 29.03 -4.55
N TRP A 254 -9.60 29.79 -5.22
CA TRP A 254 -10.67 30.54 -4.57
C TRP A 254 -11.96 29.73 -4.59
N VAL A 255 -12.55 29.56 -3.40
CA VAL A 255 -13.85 28.93 -3.22
C VAL A 255 -14.82 29.98 -2.70
N GLU A 256 -15.84 30.31 -3.49
CA GLU A 256 -16.92 31.19 -3.09
C GLU A 256 -18.12 30.38 -2.60
N LYS A 257 -18.71 30.81 -1.48
CA LYS A 257 -20.02 30.33 -1.05
C LYS A 257 -21.11 31.15 -1.73
N VAL A 258 -21.84 30.54 -2.66
CA VAL A 258 -22.94 31.19 -3.38
C VAL A 258 -24.23 31.12 -2.57
N ARG A 259 -24.53 29.96 -1.97
CA ARG A 259 -25.76 29.74 -1.19
C ARG A 259 -25.50 29.78 0.30
N GLN A 260 -26.28 30.58 1.03
CA GLN A 260 -26.22 30.59 2.49
C GLN A 260 -26.62 29.21 3.03
N GLY A 261 -25.81 28.67 3.95
CA GLY A 261 -26.05 27.35 4.53
C GLY A 261 -25.50 26.17 3.71
N ALA A 262 -24.98 26.39 2.49
CA ALA A 262 -24.19 25.38 1.79
C ALA A 262 -22.95 25.02 2.62
N ARG A 263 -22.70 23.72 2.77
CA ARG A 263 -21.60 23.17 3.55
C ARG A 263 -21.02 21.95 2.87
N VAL A 264 -19.70 21.78 2.99
CA VAL A 264 -18.88 20.71 2.42
C VAL A 264 -18.49 19.70 3.49
N ASP A 265 -18.52 18.42 3.12
CA ASP A 265 -17.96 17.27 3.82
C ASP A 265 -17.19 16.42 2.80
N LEU A 266 -15.92 16.15 3.07
CA LEU A 266 -15.04 15.39 2.17
C LEU A 266 -14.96 13.90 2.55
N GLY A 267 -15.81 13.42 3.46
CA GLY A 267 -15.83 12.03 3.92
C GLY A 267 -16.36 11.02 2.89
N GLY A 268 -17.07 11.49 1.86
CA GLY A 268 -17.73 10.65 0.86
C GLY A 268 -19.08 10.12 1.30
#